data_AF-A0A7K7XYI4-F1
#
_entry.id   AF-A0A7K7XYI4-F1
#
_cell.length_a   1.000
_cell.length_b   1.000
_cell.length_c   1.000
_cell.angle_alpha   90.00
_cell.angle_beta   90.00
_cell.angle_gamma   90.00
#
_symmetry.space_group_name_H-M   'P 1'
#
loop_
_entity.id
_entity.type
_entity.pdbx_description
1 polymer ?
#
loop_
_entity_poly.entity_id
_entity_poly.type
_entity_poly.pdbx_seq_one_letter_code
_entity_poly.pdbx_strand_id
1 'polypeptide(L)'
;LRYKPDLIWSDGDWEAPDSYWNSTSFLAWLYNDSPVKDSVVVNDRWGRGCSCHHGGFYNCADKYRPGTLPDHKWEMCSSLDKLSWGYRSNLSLAEVMDEMSMIEELVQTVSLGGNYLLNVGPTKEGVIAPIFQERLLALGRWLDTNGEAIYESQPWRVQMENTTDTVWYTSKGPVVFAIFLLWPRDSFLHLSSPIPSPGTQVTLLGYAGTLKWEKSPGKGMLITLPYMLPSPLPPQSGWAVKLEGVQ
;
A
#
# COMPACT_ATOMS: atom_id res chain seq x y z
N LEU A 1 -10.24 16.56 27.56
CA LEU A 1 -9.25 16.29 26.49
C LEU A 1 -9.56 17.17 25.29
N ARG A 2 -8.56 17.89 24.76
CA ARG A 2 -8.71 18.80 23.60
C ARG A 2 -8.81 18.06 22.26
N TYR A 3 -8.29 16.83 22.20
CA TYR A 3 -8.33 15.95 21.04
C TYR A 3 -8.81 14.56 21.45
N LYS A 4 -9.36 13.83 20.48
CA LYS A 4 -9.78 12.43 20.58
C LYS A 4 -9.14 11.65 19.42
N PRO A 5 -7.87 11.26 19.55
CA PRO A 5 -7.15 10.64 18.45
C PRO A 5 -7.64 9.21 18.21
N ASP A 6 -7.75 8.83 16.94
CA ASP A 6 -7.94 7.44 16.53
C ASP A 6 -6.61 6.65 16.54
N LEU A 7 -5.48 7.36 16.51
CA LEU A 7 -4.14 6.79 16.47
C LEU A 7 -3.21 7.58 17.40
N ILE A 8 -2.47 6.86 18.27
CA ILE A 8 -1.29 7.40 18.95
C ILE A 8 -0.06 6.70 18.38
N TRP A 9 0.71 7.44 17.61
CA TRP A 9 1.94 6.98 16.96
C TRP A 9 3.14 7.51 17.75
N SER A 10 3.76 6.66 18.58
CA SER A 10 4.94 7.03 19.37
C SER A 10 6.22 6.87 18.55
N ASP A 11 7.29 7.58 18.94
CA ASP A 11 8.62 7.48 18.34
C ASP A 11 9.71 7.72 19.39
N GLY A 12 10.97 7.42 19.06
CA GLY A 12 12.10 7.59 19.99
C GLY A 12 12.34 6.38 20.90
N ASP A 13 11.83 5.20 20.53
CA ASP A 13 11.89 3.97 21.32
C ASP A 13 13.33 3.44 21.52
N TRP A 14 14.28 3.83 20.67
CA TRP A 14 15.67 3.38 20.75
C TRP A 14 16.43 3.89 21.98
N GLU A 15 16.05 5.05 22.54
CA GLU A 15 16.84 5.69 23.61
C GLU A 15 16.73 4.95 24.95
N ALA A 16 15.54 4.46 25.31
CA ALA A 16 15.30 3.87 26.63
C ALA A 16 14.26 2.73 26.59
N PRO A 17 14.26 1.83 27.58
CA PRO A 17 13.23 0.80 27.70
C PRO A 17 11.86 1.41 28.01
N ASP A 18 10.80 0.65 27.75
CA ASP A 18 9.40 0.99 28.04
C ASP A 18 9.15 1.40 29.51
N SER A 19 9.89 0.77 30.44
CA SER A 19 9.84 1.10 31.87
C SER A 19 10.33 2.51 32.21
N TYR A 20 11.32 3.04 31.47
CA TYR A 20 11.81 4.41 31.67
C TYR A 20 10.74 5.44 31.28
N TRP A 21 10.04 5.19 30.17
CA TRP A 21 8.95 6.03 29.68
C TRP A 21 7.63 5.84 30.42
N ASN A 22 7.54 4.80 31.25
CA ASN A 22 6.30 4.35 31.88
C ASN A 22 5.19 4.05 30.84
N SER A 23 5.58 3.53 29.68
CA SER A 23 4.68 3.30 28.54
C SER A 23 3.55 2.34 28.90
N THR A 24 3.82 1.30 29.69
CA THR A 24 2.83 0.30 30.09
C THR A 24 1.68 0.90 30.92
N SER A 25 1.98 1.80 31.86
CA SER A 25 0.95 2.50 32.64
C SER A 25 0.11 3.43 31.75
N PHE A 26 0.76 4.15 30.83
CA PHE A 26 0.04 5.01 29.88
C PHE A 26 -0.89 4.22 28.97
N LEU A 27 -0.41 3.13 28.38
CA LEU A 27 -1.20 2.25 27.51
C LEU A 27 -2.35 1.58 28.28
N ALA A 28 -2.12 1.16 29.52
CA ALA A 28 -3.19 0.61 30.36
C ALA A 28 -4.31 1.64 30.60
N TRP A 29 -3.95 2.89 30.95
CA TRP A 29 -4.93 3.96 31.07
C TRP A 29 -5.62 4.27 29.72
N LEU A 30 -4.86 4.29 28.62
CA LEU A 30 -5.37 4.59 27.28
C LEU A 30 -6.49 3.62 26.89
N TYR A 31 -6.30 2.33 27.14
CA TYR A 31 -7.25 1.28 26.77
C TYR A 31 -8.34 1.00 27.82
N ASN A 32 -8.15 1.38 29.08
CA ASN A 32 -9.17 1.13 30.12
C ASN A 32 -10.08 2.34 30.37
N ASP A 33 -9.49 3.54 30.41
CA ASP A 33 -10.12 4.72 31.02
C ASP A 33 -10.25 5.91 30.07
N SER A 34 -9.46 5.96 28.99
CA SER A 34 -9.47 7.12 28.12
C SER A 34 -10.81 7.29 27.37
N PRO A 35 -11.19 8.52 26.96
CA PRO A 35 -12.39 8.75 26.17
C PRO A 35 -12.38 8.16 24.75
N VAL A 36 -11.26 7.59 24.30
CA VAL A 36 -11.06 6.99 22.98
C VAL A 36 -10.71 5.50 23.06
N LYS A 37 -10.84 4.90 24.25
CA LYS A 37 -10.43 3.52 24.52
C LYS A 37 -11.00 2.46 23.58
N ASP A 38 -12.19 2.71 23.03
CA ASP A 38 -12.90 1.76 22.16
C ASP A 38 -12.49 1.87 20.68
N SER A 39 -11.72 2.90 20.29
CA SER A 39 -11.34 3.15 18.89
C SER A 39 -9.85 3.41 18.66
N VAL A 40 -9.12 3.84 19.69
CA VAL A 40 -7.71 4.22 19.54
C VAL A 40 -6.82 3.02 19.22
N VAL A 41 -5.90 3.19 18.28
CA VAL A 41 -4.83 2.24 18.00
C VAL A 41 -3.46 2.85 18.28
N VAL A 42 -2.47 2.01 18.54
CA VAL A 42 -1.08 2.42 18.77
C VAL A 42 -0.12 1.62 17.90
N ASN A 43 1.00 2.22 17.52
CA ASN A 43 2.10 1.51 16.87
C ASN A 43 2.95 0.72 17.89
N ASP A 44 4.11 0.22 17.46
CA ASP A 44 5.02 -0.64 18.23
C ASP A 44 6.27 0.05 18.81
N ARG A 45 6.30 1.39 18.83
CA ARG A 45 7.48 2.19 19.23
C ARG A 45 7.39 2.72 20.65
N TRP A 46 7.14 1.86 21.62
CA TRP A 46 6.89 2.26 23.02
C TRP A 46 8.10 2.11 23.95
N GLY A 47 9.23 1.70 23.42
CA GLY A 47 10.48 1.52 24.15
C GLY A 47 11.36 0.45 23.51
N ARG A 48 12.61 0.39 23.97
CA ARG A 48 13.60 -0.55 23.43
C ARG A 48 13.10 -2.00 23.54
N GLY A 49 13.04 -2.69 22.41
CA GLY A 49 12.59 -4.08 22.34
C GLY A 49 11.07 -4.26 22.14
N CYS A 50 10.31 -3.16 21.98
CA CYS A 50 8.88 -3.24 21.66
C CYS A 50 8.63 -3.41 20.15
N SER A 51 9.50 -2.88 19.30
CA SER A 51 9.34 -2.94 17.84
C SER A 51 9.24 -4.38 17.32
N CYS A 52 8.28 -4.65 16.43
CA CYS A 52 7.85 -6.00 15.98
C CYS A 52 7.34 -6.95 17.08
N HIS A 53 7.11 -6.48 18.31
CA HIS A 53 6.76 -7.35 19.44
C HIS A 53 5.50 -6.87 20.20
N HIS A 54 5.32 -5.55 20.35
CA HIS A 54 4.28 -4.97 21.19
C HIS A 54 3.70 -3.70 20.58
N GLY A 55 2.46 -3.77 20.10
CA GLY A 55 1.71 -2.64 19.53
C GLY A 55 0.37 -3.09 18.95
N GLY A 56 -0.54 -2.16 18.68
CA GLY A 56 -1.79 -2.46 17.96
C GLY A 56 -1.57 -2.78 16.48
N PHE A 57 -0.49 -2.25 15.91
CA PHE A 57 0.10 -2.64 14.63
C PHE A 57 1.61 -2.42 14.68
N TYR A 58 2.34 -3.07 13.77
CA TYR A 58 3.80 -3.01 13.75
C TYR A 58 4.33 -2.09 12.67
N ASN A 59 5.30 -1.25 13.00
CA ASN A 59 6.15 -0.58 12.03
C ASN A 59 7.48 -1.31 11.88
N CYS A 60 8.00 -1.99 12.92
CA CYS A 60 9.27 -2.71 12.94
C CYS A 60 10.54 -1.85 12.74
N ALA A 61 10.59 -1.07 11.67
CA ALA A 61 11.65 -0.13 11.33
C ALA A 61 11.10 0.95 10.39
N ASP A 62 11.85 2.03 10.19
CA ASP A 62 11.54 2.99 9.13
C ASP A 62 11.55 2.30 7.77
N LYS A 63 10.53 2.57 6.95
CA LYS A 63 10.36 1.98 5.60
C LYS A 63 10.39 0.44 5.62
N TYR A 64 9.94 -0.17 6.71
CA TYR A 64 9.87 -1.63 6.83
C TYR A 64 9.05 -2.24 5.70
N ARG A 65 9.58 -3.33 5.13
CA ARG A 65 8.91 -4.14 4.12
C ARG A 65 9.08 -5.61 4.50
N PRO A 66 8.02 -6.31 4.90
CA PRO A 66 8.13 -7.72 5.19
C PRO A 66 8.36 -8.51 3.89
N GLY A 67 9.17 -9.56 3.95
CA GLY A 67 9.43 -10.43 2.79
C GLY A 67 8.30 -11.42 2.50
N THR A 68 7.43 -11.67 3.48
CA THR A 68 6.28 -12.58 3.41
C THR A 68 5.10 -11.97 4.16
N LEU A 69 3.89 -12.46 3.93
CA LEU A 69 2.70 -12.00 4.63
C LEU A 69 2.86 -12.13 6.16
N PRO A 70 2.84 -11.04 6.93
CA PRO A 70 2.91 -11.10 8.40
C PRO A 70 1.61 -11.65 9.01
N ASP A 71 1.72 -12.18 10.23
CA ASP A 71 0.59 -12.66 11.04
C ASP A 71 -0.07 -11.55 11.89
N HIS A 72 0.56 -10.38 11.96
CA HIS A 72 0.09 -9.20 12.67
C HIS A 72 -0.11 -8.02 11.71
N LYS A 73 -1.08 -7.15 12.02
CA LYS A 73 -1.27 -5.92 11.25
C LYS A 73 -0.02 -5.05 11.35
N TRP A 74 0.35 -4.41 10.25
CA TRP A 74 1.53 -3.58 10.16
C TRP A 74 1.30 -2.35 9.29
N GLU A 75 2.21 -1.39 9.36
CA GLU A 75 2.18 -0.16 8.59
C GLU A 75 3.58 0.19 8.10
N MET A 76 3.71 0.42 6.79
CA MET A 76 4.90 1.01 6.20
C MET A 76 4.83 2.53 6.31
N CYS A 77 5.73 3.13 7.07
CA CYS A 77 5.97 4.57 6.98
C CYS A 77 7.02 4.85 5.89
N SER A 78 6.73 5.78 4.98
CA SER A 78 7.64 6.19 3.89
C SER A 78 7.57 7.69 3.66
N SER A 79 8.44 8.22 2.81
CA SER A 79 8.58 9.66 2.59
C SER A 79 8.79 9.99 1.11
N LEU A 80 8.12 11.05 0.62
CA LEU A 80 8.34 11.53 -0.75
C LEU A 80 9.76 12.07 -0.97
N ASP A 81 10.33 12.74 0.04
CA ASP A 81 11.77 13.01 0.07
C ASP A 81 12.48 11.73 0.50
N LYS A 82 13.29 11.14 -0.38
CA LYS A 82 13.99 9.88 -0.11
C LYS A 82 14.96 9.99 1.07
N LEU A 83 15.44 11.19 1.38
CA LEU A 83 16.49 11.46 2.37
C LEU A 83 15.98 12.12 3.66
N SER A 84 14.71 12.54 3.74
CA SER A 84 14.21 13.23 4.92
C SER A 84 12.71 13.02 5.17
N TRP A 85 12.34 13.04 6.45
CA TRP A 85 10.96 13.20 6.90
C TRP A 85 10.54 14.69 6.92
N GLY A 86 11.49 15.59 7.17
CA GLY A 86 11.26 17.03 7.23
C GLY A 86 11.48 17.74 5.89
N TYR A 87 11.15 19.03 5.83
CA TYR A 87 11.42 19.84 4.65
C TYR A 87 12.92 20.12 4.48
N ARG A 88 13.46 19.82 3.29
CA ARG A 88 14.81 20.21 2.86
C ARG A 88 14.73 21.30 1.79
N SER A 89 15.30 22.47 2.09
CA SER A 89 15.37 23.58 1.13
C SER A 89 16.32 23.30 -0.05
N ASN A 90 17.27 22.39 0.13
CA ASN A 90 18.24 21.96 -0.88
C ASN A 90 17.83 20.66 -1.61
N LEU A 91 16.55 20.30 -1.58
CA LEU A 91 16.00 19.12 -2.24
C LEU A 91 16.31 19.13 -3.76
N SER A 92 16.82 18.01 -4.26
CA SER A 92 16.93 17.74 -5.69
C SER A 92 15.77 16.88 -6.20
N LEU A 93 15.33 17.08 -7.45
CA LEU A 93 14.25 16.29 -8.05
C LEU A 93 14.56 14.78 -8.09
N ALA A 94 15.83 14.39 -8.25
CA ALA A 94 16.24 12.98 -8.24
C ALA A 94 16.03 12.31 -6.86
N GLU A 95 16.03 13.11 -5.80
CA GLU A 95 15.81 12.68 -4.41
C GLU A 95 14.33 12.64 -4.04
N VAL A 96 13.43 13.04 -4.95
CA VAL A 96 11.99 12.86 -4.78
C VAL A 96 11.58 11.50 -5.33
N MET A 97 10.77 10.76 -4.58
CA MET A 97 10.14 9.53 -5.04
C MET A 97 9.31 9.79 -6.30
N ASP A 98 9.54 9.00 -7.34
CA ASP A 98 8.72 9.05 -8.56
C ASP A 98 7.37 8.35 -8.35
N GLU A 99 6.44 8.62 -9.27
CA GLU A 99 5.07 8.11 -9.21
C GLU A 99 5.01 6.57 -9.21
N MET A 100 5.82 5.93 -10.07
CA MET A 100 5.84 4.47 -10.19
C MET A 100 6.31 3.82 -8.88
N SER A 101 7.40 4.32 -8.28
CA SER A 101 7.93 3.81 -7.01
C SER A 101 6.94 3.97 -5.86
N MET A 102 6.20 5.08 -5.83
CA MET A 102 5.17 5.34 -4.81
C MET A 102 3.97 4.39 -4.96
N ILE A 103 3.52 4.14 -6.19
CA ILE A 103 2.44 3.17 -6.45
C ILE A 103 2.92 1.75 -6.14
N GLU A 104 4.16 1.42 -6.46
CA GLU A 104 4.78 0.13 -6.10
C GLU A 104 4.80 -0.07 -4.58
N GLU A 105 5.25 0.93 -3.82
CA GLU A 105 5.22 0.88 -2.36
C GLU A 105 3.82 0.64 -1.81
N LEU A 106 2.83 1.39 -2.29
CA LEU A 106 1.44 1.23 -1.89
C LEU A 106 0.92 -0.19 -2.18
N VAL A 107 1.07 -0.65 -3.43
CA VAL A 107 0.56 -1.93 -3.89
C VAL A 107 1.21 -3.08 -3.14
N GLN A 108 2.54 -3.09 -3.03
CA GLN A 108 3.27 -4.09 -2.26
C GLN A 108 2.81 -4.12 -0.80
N THR A 109 2.67 -2.95 -0.18
CA THR A 109 2.27 -2.83 1.23
C THR A 109 0.89 -3.44 1.46
N VAL A 110 -0.09 -3.07 0.62
CA VAL A 110 -1.48 -3.52 0.77
C VAL A 110 -1.63 -5.00 0.42
N SER A 111 -0.93 -5.50 -0.61
CA SER A 111 -0.87 -6.93 -0.93
C SER A 111 -0.32 -7.77 0.21
N LEU A 112 0.57 -7.22 1.04
CA LEU A 112 1.10 -7.83 2.26
C LEU A 112 0.29 -7.45 3.52
N GLY A 113 -0.89 -6.86 3.37
CA GLY A 113 -1.84 -6.59 4.46
C GLY A 113 -1.51 -5.36 5.31
N GLY A 114 -0.53 -4.57 4.89
CA GLY A 114 -0.10 -3.37 5.58
C GLY A 114 -0.94 -2.14 5.25
N ASN A 115 -0.80 -1.10 6.05
CA ASN A 115 -1.20 0.26 5.69
C ASN A 115 0.03 1.04 5.18
N TYR A 116 -0.19 1.97 4.23
CA TYR A 116 0.88 2.81 3.70
C TYR A 116 0.74 4.25 4.22
N LEU A 117 1.68 4.66 5.08
CA LEU A 117 1.77 6.01 5.63
C LEU A 117 2.81 6.82 4.87
N LEU A 118 2.36 7.66 3.94
CA LEU A 118 3.22 8.49 3.11
C LEU A 118 3.41 9.89 3.71
N ASN A 119 4.64 10.21 4.13
CA ASN A 119 5.02 11.48 4.69
C ASN A 119 5.35 12.54 3.63
N VAL A 120 4.97 13.79 3.93
CA VAL A 120 5.43 15.01 3.25
C VAL A 120 5.91 16.02 4.28
N GLY A 121 6.99 16.74 3.98
CA GLY A 121 7.52 17.81 4.82
C GLY A 121 7.10 19.20 4.31
N PRO A 122 6.15 19.90 4.98
CA PRO A 122 5.79 21.27 4.61
C PRO A 122 6.90 22.28 4.95
N THR A 123 6.89 23.44 4.28
CA THR A 123 7.75 24.57 4.66
C THR A 123 7.36 25.13 6.02
N LYS A 124 8.22 25.96 6.61
CA LYS A 124 7.95 26.64 7.89
C LYS A 124 6.73 27.58 7.83
N GLU A 125 6.35 28.03 6.64
CA GLU A 125 5.15 28.82 6.38
C GLU A 125 3.87 27.96 6.26
N GLY A 126 3.98 26.62 6.39
CA GLY A 126 2.85 25.70 6.29
C GLY A 126 2.47 25.33 4.85
N VAL A 127 3.37 25.52 3.88
CA VAL A 127 3.12 25.23 2.47
C VAL A 127 3.68 23.86 2.10
N ILE A 128 2.89 23.00 1.45
CA ILE A 128 3.40 21.77 0.85
C ILE A 128 4.11 22.14 -0.46
N ALA A 129 5.37 21.70 -0.65
CA ALA A 129 6.12 22.03 -1.86
C ALA A 129 5.38 21.55 -3.13
N PRO A 130 5.36 22.33 -4.23
CA PRO A 130 4.61 21.97 -5.44
C PRO A 130 4.92 20.57 -5.99
N ILE A 131 6.17 20.12 -5.91
CA ILE A 131 6.56 18.76 -6.33
C ILE A 131 5.90 17.67 -5.50
N PHE A 132 5.73 17.87 -4.18
CA PHE A 132 5.01 16.92 -3.33
C PHE A 132 3.51 16.95 -3.60
N GLN A 133 2.93 18.13 -3.85
CA GLN A 133 1.53 18.23 -4.27
C GLN A 133 1.28 17.46 -5.56
N GLU A 134 2.17 17.60 -6.55
CA GLU A 134 2.06 16.91 -7.83
C GLU A 134 2.09 15.38 -7.67
N ARG A 135 3.00 14.86 -6.84
CA ARG A 135 3.04 13.41 -6.49
C ARG A 135 1.77 12.95 -5.78
N LEU A 136 1.32 13.67 -4.74
CA LEU A 136 0.10 13.31 -4.01
C LEU A 136 -1.13 13.32 -4.94
N LEU A 137 -1.24 14.30 -5.84
CA LEU A 137 -2.31 14.35 -6.84
C LEU A 137 -2.19 13.23 -7.87
N ALA A 138 -0.98 12.84 -8.25
CA ALA A 138 -0.76 11.69 -9.14
C ALA A 138 -1.24 10.38 -8.49
N LEU A 139 -0.86 10.14 -7.22
CA LEU A 139 -1.37 9.00 -6.45
C LEU A 139 -2.89 9.03 -6.33
N GLY A 140 -3.46 10.21 -6.04
CA GLY A 140 -4.91 10.41 -5.94
C GLY A 140 -5.64 10.07 -7.23
N ARG A 141 -5.13 10.50 -8.39
CA ARG A 141 -5.69 10.13 -9.71
C ARG A 141 -5.62 8.62 -9.97
N TRP A 142 -4.52 7.98 -9.57
CA TRP A 142 -4.38 6.54 -9.71
C TRP A 142 -5.38 5.78 -8.81
N LEU A 143 -5.55 6.24 -7.56
CA LEU A 143 -6.52 5.69 -6.60
C LEU A 143 -7.98 5.95 -7.00
N ASP A 144 -8.29 7.05 -7.68
CA ASP A 144 -9.64 7.30 -8.20
C ASP A 144 -10.07 6.20 -9.20
N THR A 145 -9.11 5.69 -9.98
CA THR A 145 -9.35 4.59 -10.94
C THR A 145 -9.22 3.21 -10.29
N ASN A 146 -8.15 2.97 -9.54
CA ASN A 146 -7.76 1.64 -9.07
C ASN A 146 -8.06 1.39 -7.57
N GLY A 147 -8.66 2.36 -6.88
CA GLY A 147 -8.84 2.34 -5.42
C GLY A 147 -9.69 1.18 -4.91
N GLU A 148 -10.58 0.61 -5.74
CA GLU A 148 -11.33 -0.60 -5.40
C GLU A 148 -10.40 -1.79 -5.07
N ALA A 149 -9.24 -1.87 -5.74
CA ALA A 149 -8.24 -2.91 -5.50
C ALA A 149 -7.38 -2.65 -4.24
N ILE A 150 -7.55 -1.49 -3.60
CA ILE A 150 -6.73 -1.05 -2.46
C ILE A 150 -7.59 -0.96 -1.20
N TYR A 151 -8.61 -0.11 -1.21
CA TYR A 151 -9.40 0.20 -0.03
C TYR A 151 -10.25 -0.99 0.43
N GLU A 152 -10.13 -1.33 1.72
CA GLU A 152 -10.80 -2.47 2.37
C GLU A 152 -10.47 -3.83 1.77
N SER A 153 -9.43 -3.89 0.94
CA SER A 153 -8.92 -5.14 0.41
C SER A 153 -8.15 -5.92 1.49
N GLN A 154 -7.92 -7.19 1.22
CA GLN A 154 -7.17 -8.11 2.05
C GLN A 154 -6.07 -8.77 1.22
N PRO A 155 -5.01 -9.28 1.87
CA PRO A 155 -4.06 -10.18 1.22
C PRO A 155 -4.80 -11.35 0.60
N TRP A 156 -4.61 -11.55 -0.70
CA TRP A 156 -5.05 -12.79 -1.34
C TRP A 156 -4.11 -13.93 -0.98
N ARG A 157 -4.47 -15.19 -1.23
CA ARG A 157 -3.62 -16.36 -0.86
C ARG A 157 -2.22 -16.36 -1.47
N VAL A 158 -2.04 -15.64 -2.58
CA VAL A 158 -0.77 -15.37 -3.24
C VAL A 158 -0.66 -13.85 -3.25
N GLN A 159 0.43 -13.29 -2.71
CA GLN A 159 0.58 -11.82 -2.67
C GLN A 159 1.23 -11.28 -3.94
N MET A 160 2.08 -12.07 -4.59
CA MET A 160 2.80 -11.65 -5.79
C MET A 160 3.22 -12.87 -6.62
N GLU A 161 3.24 -12.69 -7.94
CA GLU A 161 3.98 -13.55 -8.85
C GLU A 161 4.87 -12.72 -9.78
N ASN A 162 6.00 -13.30 -10.18
CA ASN A 162 7.01 -12.65 -11.01
C ASN A 162 7.56 -13.64 -12.03
N THR A 163 6.68 -14.16 -12.89
CA THR A 163 7.03 -15.13 -13.93
C THR A 163 7.42 -14.41 -15.22
N THR A 164 6.46 -13.70 -15.81
CA THR A 164 6.64 -12.87 -17.02
C THR A 164 6.60 -11.39 -16.65
N ASP A 165 5.58 -11.03 -15.88
CA ASP A 165 5.36 -9.69 -15.35
C ASP A 165 5.30 -9.76 -13.82
N THR A 166 5.73 -8.71 -13.13
CA THR A 166 5.51 -8.59 -11.69
C THR A 166 4.06 -8.18 -11.45
N VAL A 167 3.29 -9.08 -10.85
CA VAL A 167 1.88 -8.88 -10.53
C VAL A 167 1.66 -9.07 -9.04
N TRP A 168 1.10 -8.06 -8.41
CA TRP A 168 0.67 -8.07 -7.01
C TRP A 168 -0.82 -8.36 -6.92
N TYR A 169 -1.24 -8.99 -5.82
CA TYR A 169 -2.61 -9.39 -5.64
C TYR A 169 -3.21 -8.85 -4.35
N THR A 170 -4.48 -8.48 -4.44
CA THR A 170 -5.35 -8.20 -3.29
C THR A 170 -6.70 -8.87 -3.53
N SER A 171 -7.53 -8.98 -2.50
CA SER A 171 -8.88 -9.51 -2.64
C SER A 171 -9.90 -8.71 -1.83
N LYS A 172 -11.15 -8.69 -2.30
CA LYS A 172 -12.29 -8.12 -1.59
C LYS A 172 -13.48 -9.06 -1.70
N GLY A 173 -13.75 -9.80 -0.64
CA GLY A 173 -14.74 -10.89 -0.67
C GLY A 173 -14.36 -11.95 -1.71
N PRO A 174 -15.23 -12.29 -2.68
CA PRO A 174 -14.93 -13.28 -3.72
C PRO A 174 -14.11 -12.70 -4.90
N VAL A 175 -13.86 -11.39 -4.91
CA VAL A 175 -13.17 -10.70 -6.00
C VAL A 175 -11.66 -10.71 -5.75
N VAL A 176 -10.89 -11.00 -6.79
CA VAL A 176 -9.42 -10.92 -6.78
C VAL A 176 -8.99 -9.79 -7.71
N PHE A 177 -8.04 -8.97 -7.26
CA PHE A 177 -7.43 -7.94 -8.09
C PHE A 177 -5.99 -8.31 -8.41
N ALA A 178 -5.65 -8.28 -9.69
CA ALA A 178 -4.28 -8.46 -10.20
C ALA A 178 -3.74 -7.09 -10.61
N ILE A 179 -2.71 -6.61 -9.92
CA ILE A 179 -2.16 -5.26 -10.05
C ILE A 179 -0.75 -5.34 -10.63
N PHE A 180 -0.51 -4.66 -11.74
CA PHE A 180 0.77 -4.70 -12.45
C PHE A 180 1.20 -3.28 -12.84
N LEU A 181 2.49 -2.98 -12.70
CA LEU A 181 3.01 -1.61 -12.84
C LEU A 181 3.48 -1.25 -14.25
N LEU A 182 3.83 -2.25 -15.04
CA LEU A 182 4.34 -2.11 -16.40
C LEU A 182 3.40 -2.82 -17.37
N TRP A 183 2.98 -2.10 -18.41
CA TRP A 183 2.11 -2.69 -19.43
C TRP A 183 2.88 -3.72 -20.27
N PRO A 184 2.39 -4.98 -20.38
CA PRO A 184 3.04 -6.01 -21.19
C PRO A 184 3.18 -5.59 -22.66
N ARG A 185 4.37 -5.80 -23.25
CA ARG A 185 4.69 -5.32 -24.61
C ARG A 185 3.89 -5.99 -25.71
N ASP A 186 3.51 -7.25 -25.50
CA ASP A 186 2.66 -8.03 -26.42
C ASP A 186 1.16 -7.86 -26.13
N SER A 187 0.80 -7.02 -25.15
CA SER A 187 -0.58 -6.81 -24.66
C SER A 187 -1.24 -8.06 -24.11
N PHE A 188 -0.45 -9.04 -23.66
CA PHE A 188 -0.94 -10.21 -22.95
C PHE A 188 -0.46 -10.19 -21.50
N LEU A 189 -1.41 -10.24 -20.57
CA LEU A 189 -1.09 -10.38 -19.15
C LEU A 189 -1.16 -11.86 -18.77
N HIS A 190 -0.03 -12.41 -18.36
CA HIS A 190 0.11 -13.80 -17.98
C HIS A 190 -0.05 -13.96 -16.47
N LEU A 191 -1.17 -14.58 -16.04
CA LEU A 191 -1.41 -14.85 -14.62
C LEU A 191 -1.29 -16.34 -14.33
N SER A 192 -0.44 -16.74 -13.39
CA SER A 192 -0.17 -18.17 -13.11
C SER A 192 -0.98 -18.73 -11.94
N SER A 193 -1.38 -17.85 -11.02
CA SER A 193 -2.00 -18.21 -9.74
C SER A 193 -3.53 -18.33 -9.75
N PRO A 194 -4.30 -17.47 -10.46
CA PRO A 194 -5.76 -17.58 -10.53
C PRO A 194 -6.21 -18.82 -11.31
N ILE A 195 -7.20 -19.54 -10.79
CA ILE A 195 -7.79 -20.69 -11.49
C ILE A 195 -9.17 -20.26 -12.03
N PRO A 196 -9.30 -19.99 -13.34
CA PRO A 196 -10.57 -19.53 -13.87
C PRO A 196 -11.60 -20.66 -13.95
N SER A 197 -12.86 -20.28 -13.81
CA SER A 197 -14.05 -21.12 -14.01
C SER A 197 -14.80 -20.68 -15.29
N PRO A 198 -15.76 -21.46 -15.80
CA PRO A 198 -16.58 -21.05 -16.95
C PRO A 198 -17.36 -19.74 -16.72
N GLY A 199 -17.59 -19.35 -15.47
CA GLY A 199 -18.26 -18.10 -15.10
C GLY A 199 -17.29 -16.94 -14.83
N THR A 200 -15.99 -17.09 -15.08
CA THR A 200 -15.01 -16.06 -14.77
C THR A 200 -15.24 -14.80 -15.61
N GLN A 201 -15.36 -13.67 -14.93
CA GLN A 201 -15.41 -12.35 -15.55
C GLN A 201 -14.12 -11.59 -15.24
N VAL A 202 -13.59 -10.94 -16.27
CA VAL A 202 -12.33 -10.19 -16.21
C VAL A 202 -12.63 -8.79 -16.70
N THR A 203 -12.33 -7.78 -15.89
CA THR A 203 -12.50 -6.37 -16.22
C THR A 203 -11.25 -5.58 -15.83
N LEU A 204 -10.93 -4.53 -16.56
CA LEU A 204 -9.85 -3.60 -16.21
C LEU A 204 -10.48 -2.38 -15.52
N LEU A 205 -10.01 -2.03 -14.33
CA LEU A 205 -10.52 -0.84 -13.64
C LEU A 205 -10.26 0.42 -14.48
N GLY A 206 -11.27 1.29 -14.58
CA GLY A 206 -11.23 2.47 -15.46
C GLY A 206 -11.52 2.19 -16.95
N TYR A 207 -11.73 0.94 -17.35
CA TYR A 207 -12.06 0.56 -18.72
C TYR A 207 -13.48 0.00 -18.83
N ALA A 208 -14.25 0.49 -19.80
CA ALA A 208 -15.60 0.00 -20.05
C ALA A 208 -15.58 -1.32 -20.81
N GLY A 209 -16.06 -2.38 -20.17
CA GLY A 209 -16.28 -3.69 -20.79
C GLY A 209 -15.44 -4.82 -20.18
N THR A 210 -15.69 -6.02 -20.66
CA THR A 210 -15.00 -7.24 -20.22
C THR A 210 -13.80 -7.53 -21.10
N LEU A 211 -12.71 -7.99 -20.50
CA LEU A 211 -11.53 -8.46 -21.21
C LEU A 211 -11.71 -9.90 -21.68
N LYS A 212 -11.11 -10.21 -22.83
CA LYS A 212 -10.99 -11.59 -23.30
C LYS A 212 -9.90 -12.28 -22.51
N TRP A 213 -10.12 -13.55 -22.20
CA TRP A 213 -9.14 -14.37 -21.51
C TRP A 213 -9.25 -15.83 -21.95
N GLU A 214 -8.15 -16.55 -21.81
CA GLU A 214 -8.04 -17.97 -22.10
C GLU A 214 -7.37 -18.70 -20.92
N LYS A 215 -7.70 -19.97 -20.72
CA LYS A 215 -7.00 -20.78 -19.72
C LYS A 215 -5.63 -21.15 -20.24
N SER A 216 -4.58 -20.87 -19.47
CA SER A 216 -3.21 -21.23 -19.84
C SER A 216 -3.02 -22.76 -19.86
N PRO A 217 -2.18 -23.33 -20.75
CA PRO A 217 -1.83 -24.75 -20.74
C PRO A 217 -1.19 -25.14 -19.40
N GLY A 218 -1.99 -25.66 -18.46
CA GLY A 218 -1.59 -25.93 -17.07
C GLY A 218 -2.48 -25.21 -16.06
N LYS A 219 -1.88 -24.26 -15.31
CA LYS A 219 -2.57 -23.40 -14.33
C LYS A 219 -2.49 -21.95 -14.76
N GLY A 220 -3.45 -21.15 -14.30
CA GLY A 220 -3.50 -19.73 -14.62
C GLY A 220 -4.43 -19.38 -15.77
N MET A 221 -4.28 -18.15 -16.24
CA MET A 221 -5.03 -17.57 -17.33
C MET A 221 -4.17 -16.55 -18.09
N LEU A 222 -4.49 -16.40 -19.37
CA LEU A 222 -3.93 -15.40 -20.26
C LEU A 222 -5.01 -14.36 -20.54
N ILE A 223 -4.73 -13.09 -20.26
CA ILE A 223 -5.69 -12.00 -20.45
C ILE A 223 -5.22 -11.14 -21.62
N THR A 224 -6.10 -10.93 -22.60
CA THR A 224 -5.87 -10.00 -23.70
C THR A 224 -6.20 -8.60 -23.23
N LEU A 225 -5.17 -7.75 -23.13
CA LEU A 225 -5.34 -6.36 -22.75
C LEU A 225 -5.79 -5.51 -23.96
N PRO A 226 -6.60 -4.45 -23.74
CA PRO A 226 -7.02 -3.59 -24.83
C PRO A 226 -5.82 -2.82 -25.38
N TYR A 227 -5.83 -2.52 -26.68
CA TYR A 227 -4.84 -1.59 -27.22
C TYR A 227 -5.06 -0.21 -26.60
N MET A 228 -4.12 0.23 -25.77
CA MET A 228 -4.11 1.60 -25.29
C MET A 228 -3.44 2.49 -26.34
N LEU A 229 -4.18 3.45 -26.88
CA LEU A 229 -3.58 4.55 -27.63
C LEU A 229 -2.52 5.21 -26.73
N PRO A 230 -1.36 5.62 -27.25
CA PRO A 230 -0.44 6.44 -26.50
C PRO A 230 -1.19 7.70 -26.05
N SER A 231 -1.54 7.76 -24.77
CA SER A 231 -2.20 8.92 -24.17
C SER A 231 -1.23 10.10 -24.20
N PRO A 232 -1.70 11.34 -24.44
CA PRO A 232 -0.90 12.54 -24.25
C PRO A 232 -0.59 12.82 -22.76
N LEU A 233 -1.23 12.11 -21.83
CA LEU A 233 -0.86 12.10 -20.41
C LEU A 233 0.43 11.30 -20.21
N PRO A 234 1.26 11.63 -19.20
CA PRO A 234 2.41 10.79 -18.85
C PRO A 234 1.94 9.34 -18.72
N PRO A 235 2.77 8.35 -19.12
CA PRO A 235 2.40 6.95 -19.07
C PRO A 235 1.94 6.63 -17.65
N GLN A 236 0.64 6.37 -17.48
CA GLN A 236 0.11 5.90 -16.21
C GLN A 236 0.93 4.69 -15.81
N SER A 237 1.41 4.68 -14.58
CA SER A 237 2.07 3.52 -14.00
C SER A 237 1.05 2.78 -13.14
N GLY A 238 0.95 1.46 -13.28
CA GLY A 238 -0.01 0.69 -12.48
C GLY A 238 -1.40 0.57 -13.08
N TRP A 239 -1.87 -0.66 -13.21
CA TRP A 239 -3.22 -1.03 -13.60
C TRP A 239 -3.70 -2.18 -12.73
N ALA A 240 -5.02 -2.25 -12.50
CA ALA A 240 -5.64 -3.34 -11.78
C ALA A 240 -6.69 -4.04 -12.65
N VAL A 241 -6.52 -5.34 -12.85
CA VAL A 241 -7.56 -6.22 -13.40
C VAL A 241 -8.37 -6.80 -12.25
N LYS A 242 -9.69 -6.68 -12.35
CA LYS A 242 -10.66 -7.31 -11.47
C LYS A 242 -11.07 -8.67 -12.03
N LEU A 243 -10.91 -9.70 -11.21
CA LEU A 243 -11.21 -11.08 -11.51
C LEU A 243 -12.35 -11.58 -10.61
N GLU A 244 -13.45 -12.00 -11.22
CA GLU A 244 -14.60 -12.60 -10.53
C GLU A 244 -14.75 -14.06 -10.93
N GLY A 245 -15.19 -14.91 -10.01
CA GLY A 245 -15.37 -16.34 -10.28
C GLY A 245 -14.06 -17.10 -10.51
N VAL A 246 -12.94 -16.58 -9.99
CA VAL A 246 -11.65 -17.29 -9.97
C VAL A 246 -11.44 -17.96 -8.62
N GLN A 247 -10.89 -19.17 -8.64
CA GLN A 247 -10.39 -19.82 -7.45
C GLN A 247 -8.97 -19.42 -7.17
#